data_AF-A0A2S6G7N8-F1
#
_entry.id   AF-A0A2S6G7N8-F1
#
_cell.length_a   1.000
_cell.length_b   1.000
_cell.length_c   1.000
_cell.angle_alpha   90.00
_cell.angle_beta   90.00
_cell.angle_gamma   90.00
#
_symmetry.space_group_name_H-M   'P 1'
#
loop_
_entity.id
_entity.type
_entity.pdbx_description
1 polymer ?
#
loop_
_entity_poly.entity_id
_entity_poly.type
_entity_poly.pdbx_seq_one_letter_code
_entity_poly.pdbx_strand_id
1 'polypeptide(L)'
;MKFLLALGVIAVIVFAVLKMKPKGGNRKNRDKQSRKRVGQVGAGNGQSAFSATTIVPGKSACQAARDLQGKLFLDSELNVPKLPLQECTQVQDCHCRYSHQGDRRTDEGDRRAHTLETELYPVAEGEDRRELKRGRRSTD
;
A
#
# COMPACT_ATOMS: atom_id res chain seq x y z
N MET A 1 45.31 34.52 42.67
CA MET A 1 44.02 34.02 43.20
C MET A 1 42.93 34.03 42.14
N LYS A 2 42.54 35.18 41.57
CA LYS A 2 41.46 35.29 40.56
C LYS A 2 41.76 34.60 39.22
N PHE A 3 43.01 34.64 38.73
CA PHE A 3 43.42 33.97 37.49
C PHE A 3 43.41 32.43 37.57
N LEU A 4 43.73 31.85 38.73
CA LEU A 4 43.69 30.40 38.92
C LEU A 4 42.24 29.88 38.98
N LEU A 5 41.33 30.66 39.58
CA LEU A 5 39.89 30.35 39.56
C LEU A 5 39.32 30.46 38.14
N ALA A 6 39.75 31.44 37.35
CA ALA A 6 39.32 31.59 35.96
C ALA A 6 39.78 30.41 35.08
N LEU A 7 41.02 29.96 35.22
CA LEU A 7 41.54 28.80 34.49
C LEU A 7 40.83 27.50 34.89
N GLY A 8 40.51 27.33 36.18
CA GLY A 8 39.70 26.20 36.66
C GLY A 8 38.30 26.17 36.05
N VAL A 9 37.62 27.32 35.99
CA VAL A 9 36.28 27.42 35.38
C VAL A 9 36.32 27.15 33.88
N ILE A 10 37.34 27.66 33.17
CA ILE A 10 37.52 27.40 31.74
C ILE A 10 37.77 25.90 31.49
N ALA A 11 38.61 25.25 32.32
CA ALA A 11 38.87 23.82 32.19
C ALA A 11 37.59 22.97 32.39
N VAL A 12 36.72 23.34 33.34
CA VAL A 12 35.44 22.66 33.58
C VAL A 12 34.48 22.84 32.41
N ILE A 13 34.40 24.05 31.84
CA ILE A 13 33.54 24.33 30.68
C ILE A 13 34.02 23.55 29.44
N VAL A 14 35.33 23.54 29.17
CA VAL A 14 35.91 22.79 28.05
C VAL A 14 35.69 21.29 28.23
N PHE A 15 35.87 20.75 29.44
CA PHE A 15 35.62 19.33 29.73
C PHE A 15 34.15 18.95 29.56
N ALA A 16 33.22 19.84 29.95
CA ALA A 16 31.79 19.63 29.77
C ALA A 16 31.40 19.59 28.29
N VAL A 17 31.89 20.53 27.48
CA VAL A 17 31.60 20.60 26.04
C VAL A 17 32.17 19.39 25.29
N LEU A 18 33.38 18.93 25.65
CA LEU A 18 34.01 17.74 25.03
C LEU A 18 33.29 16.42 25.35
N LYS A 19 32.48 16.35 26.42
CA LYS A 19 31.71 15.15 26.79
C LYS A 19 30.29 15.13 26.21
N MET A 20 29.83 16.21 25.58
CA MET A 20 28.54 16.24 24.90
C MET A 20 28.62 15.48 23.57
N LYS A 21 28.26 14.20 23.58
CA LYS A 21 28.09 13.41 22.35
C LYS A 21 26.96 14.02 21.50
N PRO A 22 27.16 14.22 20.18
CA PRO A 22 26.07 14.64 19.31
C PRO A 22 25.01 13.54 19.31
N LYS A 23 23.77 13.88 19.69
CA LYS A 23 22.60 13.04 19.45
C LYS A 23 22.35 13.00 17.94
N GLY A 24 23.09 12.14 17.26
CA GLY A 24 22.83 11.76 15.88
C GLY A 24 21.47 11.09 15.82
N GLY A 25 20.43 11.86 15.51
CA GLY A 25 19.08 11.35 15.31
C GLY A 25 19.11 10.25 14.25
N ASN A 26 18.47 9.12 14.56
CA ASN A 26 18.41 7.92 13.74
C ASN A 26 17.66 8.20 12.42
N ARG A 27 18.35 8.75 11.42
CA ARG A 27 17.80 9.15 10.12
C ARG A 27 17.36 7.96 9.26
N LYS A 28 17.88 6.75 9.49
CA LYS A 28 17.62 5.58 8.63
C LYS A 28 16.20 5.02 8.73
N ASN A 29 15.48 5.29 9.82
CA ASN A 29 14.12 4.75 9.99
C ASN A 29 13.01 5.65 9.40
N ARG A 30 13.31 6.92 9.09
CA ARG A 30 12.34 7.85 8.48
C ARG A 30 12.03 7.50 7.02
N ASP A 31 13.01 7.00 6.27
CA ASP A 31 12.81 6.70 4.84
C ASP A 31 11.97 5.45 4.60
N LYS A 32 12.06 4.43 5.48
CA LYS A 32 11.18 3.25 5.41
C LYS A 32 9.72 3.61 5.71
N GLN A 33 9.48 4.52 6.66
CA GLN A 33 8.11 4.96 6.98
C GLN A 33 7.53 5.90 5.91
N SER A 34 8.39 6.70 5.25
CA SER A 34 8.03 7.55 4.11
C SER A 34 7.61 6.73 2.88
N ARG A 35 8.38 5.70 2.51
CA ARG A 35 8.02 4.83 1.36
C ARG A 35 6.68 4.12 1.53
N LYS A 36 6.28 3.80 2.77
CA LYS A 36 4.97 3.20 3.05
C LYS A 36 3.81 4.19 2.85
N ARG A 37 4.03 5.50 3.00
CA ARG A 37 3.00 6.54 2.84
C ARG A 37 2.86 7.05 1.41
N VAL A 38 3.92 7.03 0.59
CA VAL A 38 3.87 7.51 -0.80
C VAL A 38 3.16 6.52 -1.74
N GLY A 39 3.02 5.24 -1.36
CA GLY A 39 2.14 4.31 -2.07
C GLY A 39 0.64 4.52 -1.81
N GLN A 40 0.28 5.30 -0.78
CA GLN A 40 -1.11 5.45 -0.31
C GLN A 40 -1.79 6.77 -0.73
N VAL A 41 -1.21 7.53 -1.67
CA VAL A 41 -1.80 8.83 -2.10
C VAL A 41 -2.97 8.71 -3.07
N GLY A 42 -3.47 7.49 -3.32
CA GLY A 42 -4.75 7.25 -3.99
C GLY A 42 -5.89 6.83 -3.05
N ALA A 43 -5.72 6.95 -1.73
CA ALA A 43 -6.68 6.44 -0.75
C ALA A 43 -7.72 7.48 -0.34
N GLY A 44 -8.62 7.80 -1.26
CA GLY A 44 -10.01 8.08 -0.87
C GLY A 44 -10.65 6.73 -0.54
N ASN A 45 -10.74 6.39 0.75
CA ASN A 45 -11.42 5.21 1.26
C ASN A 45 -10.87 3.83 0.78
N GLY A 46 -9.56 3.57 0.91
CA GLY A 46 -8.98 2.22 0.90
C GLY A 46 -9.21 1.32 -0.33
N GLN A 47 -9.89 1.80 -1.37
CA GLN A 47 -10.24 1.05 -2.57
C GLN A 47 -9.21 1.36 -3.66
N SER A 48 -8.55 0.33 -4.17
CA SER A 48 -7.65 0.43 -5.32
C SER A 48 -8.43 0.96 -6.54
N ALA A 49 -7.82 1.79 -7.39
CA ALA A 49 -8.44 2.30 -8.61
C ALA A 49 -8.96 1.21 -9.59
N PHE A 50 -8.54 -0.03 -9.39
CA PHE A 50 -8.94 -1.20 -10.17
C PHE A 50 -9.73 -2.23 -9.35
N SER A 51 -10.39 -1.80 -8.26
CA SER A 51 -11.34 -2.65 -7.56
C SER A 51 -12.57 -2.89 -8.44
N ALA A 52 -13.17 -4.06 -8.26
CA ALA A 52 -14.34 -4.48 -9.01
C ALA A 52 -15.37 -5.10 -8.08
N THR A 53 -16.64 -4.89 -8.39
CA THR A 53 -17.76 -5.50 -7.69
C THR A 53 -18.42 -6.53 -8.59
N THR A 54 -18.83 -7.65 -8.01
CA THR A 54 -19.59 -8.71 -8.68
C THR A 54 -20.93 -8.91 -7.97
N ILE A 55 -21.94 -9.39 -8.70
CA ILE A 55 -23.22 -9.80 -8.12
C ILE A 55 -23.17 -11.31 -7.91
N VAL A 56 -23.46 -11.74 -6.67
CA VAL A 56 -23.55 -13.14 -6.27
C VAL A 56 -25.03 -13.50 -6.13
N PRO A 57 -25.56 -14.41 -6.97
CA PRO A 57 -26.92 -14.90 -6.86
C PRO A 57 -27.20 -15.57 -5.50
N GLY A 58 -28.34 -15.25 -4.89
CA GLY A 58 -28.86 -15.95 -3.71
C GLY A 58 -29.49 -17.32 -4.03
N LYS A 59 -30.00 -18.01 -3.01
CA LYS A 59 -30.58 -19.37 -3.14
C LYS A 59 -31.75 -19.45 -4.15
N SER A 60 -32.58 -18.42 -4.21
CA SER A 60 -33.75 -18.28 -5.08
C SER A 60 -33.57 -17.17 -6.13
N ALA A 61 -32.35 -16.93 -6.60
CA ALA A 61 -32.06 -15.82 -7.50
C ALA A 61 -32.84 -15.87 -8.83
N CYS A 62 -33.32 -14.70 -9.25
CA CYS A 62 -33.95 -14.47 -10.54
C CYS A 62 -32.97 -14.72 -11.71
N GLN A 63 -33.51 -14.92 -12.92
CA GLN A 63 -32.69 -15.20 -14.10
C GLN A 63 -31.70 -14.07 -14.40
N ALA A 64 -32.14 -12.81 -14.28
CA ALA A 64 -31.28 -11.64 -14.47
C ALA A 64 -30.04 -11.66 -13.56
N ALA A 65 -30.17 -12.08 -12.29
CA ALA A 65 -29.02 -12.18 -11.38
C ALA A 65 -28.07 -13.32 -11.77
N ARG A 66 -28.60 -14.44 -12.27
CA ARG A 66 -27.80 -15.57 -12.78
C ARG A 66 -27.02 -15.17 -14.04
N ASP A 67 -27.63 -14.39 -14.92
CA ASP A 67 -26.98 -13.90 -16.15
C ASP A 67 -25.86 -12.89 -15.87
N LEU A 68 -25.86 -12.28 -14.69
CA LEU A 68 -24.81 -11.39 -14.21
C LEU A 68 -23.74 -12.11 -13.36
N GLN A 69 -23.92 -13.39 -13.06
CA GLN A 69 -22.98 -14.16 -12.26
C GLN A 69 -21.60 -14.21 -12.95
N GLY A 70 -20.56 -13.91 -12.18
CA GLY A 70 -19.18 -13.90 -12.68
C GLY A 70 -18.79 -12.66 -13.50
N LYS A 71 -19.73 -11.76 -13.81
CA LYS A 71 -19.40 -10.47 -14.42
C LYS A 71 -18.80 -9.53 -13.39
N LEU A 72 -17.70 -8.88 -13.78
CA LEU A 72 -16.98 -7.89 -12.98
C LEU A 72 -17.37 -6.50 -13.46
N PHE A 73 -17.79 -5.67 -12.53
CA PHE A 73 -18.07 -4.26 -12.75
C PHE A 73 -16.98 -3.45 -12.08
N LEU A 74 -16.25 -2.63 -12.84
CA LEU A 74 -15.22 -1.77 -12.27
C LEU A 74 -15.88 -0.69 -11.41
N ASP A 75 -15.42 -0.56 -10.16
CA ASP A 75 -15.98 0.42 -9.24
C ASP A 75 -15.73 1.85 -9.73
N SER A 76 -14.60 2.06 -10.43
CA SER A 76 -14.23 3.34 -11.07
C SER A 76 -15.22 3.82 -12.12
N GLU A 77 -15.95 2.90 -12.75
CA GLU A 77 -16.92 3.23 -13.81
C GLU A 77 -18.35 3.38 -13.28
N LEU A 78 -18.60 3.08 -12.00
CA LEU A 78 -19.93 3.18 -11.36
C LEU A 78 -21.04 2.40 -12.10
N ASN A 79 -20.69 1.35 -12.84
CA ASN A 79 -21.60 0.60 -13.71
C ASN A 79 -22.28 -0.60 -13.00
N VAL A 80 -22.18 -0.70 -11.68
CA VAL A 80 -22.76 -1.81 -10.91
C VAL A 80 -24.29 -1.66 -10.84
N PRO A 81 -25.08 -2.63 -11.34
CA PRO A 81 -26.53 -2.60 -11.22
C PRO A 81 -26.97 -2.63 -9.75
N LYS A 82 -27.97 -1.82 -9.40
CA LYS A 82 -28.54 -1.83 -8.05
C LYS A 82 -29.34 -3.11 -7.82
N LEU A 83 -29.15 -3.72 -6.65
CA LEU A 83 -29.95 -4.82 -6.14
C LEU A 83 -31.10 -4.28 -5.27
N PRO A 84 -32.33 -4.82 -5.38
CA PRO A 84 -32.77 -5.83 -6.36
C PRO A 84 -32.72 -5.30 -7.81
N LEU A 85 -32.37 -6.17 -8.76
CA LEU A 85 -32.34 -5.81 -10.18
C LEU A 85 -33.72 -5.34 -10.65
N GLN A 86 -33.76 -4.45 -11.64
CA GLN A 86 -35.03 -3.96 -12.21
C GLN A 86 -35.91 -5.12 -12.72
N GLU A 87 -35.29 -6.10 -13.37
CA GLU A 87 -35.95 -7.32 -13.88
C GLU A 87 -36.05 -8.45 -12.84
N CYS A 88 -35.97 -8.14 -11.54
CA CYS A 88 -36.03 -9.16 -10.51
C CYS A 88 -37.47 -9.67 -10.33
N THR A 89 -37.66 -10.96 -10.55
CA THR A 89 -38.96 -11.64 -10.36
C THR A 89 -39.35 -11.88 -8.90
N GLN A 90 -38.40 -11.70 -7.96
CA GLN A 90 -38.58 -11.99 -6.53
C GLN A 90 -38.11 -10.82 -5.67
N VAL A 91 -38.64 -9.61 -5.90
CA VAL A 91 -38.21 -8.39 -5.21
C VAL A 91 -38.39 -8.47 -3.69
N GLN A 92 -39.48 -9.05 -3.21
CA GLN A 92 -39.81 -9.13 -1.78
C GLN A 92 -38.90 -10.09 -0.99
N ASP A 93 -38.27 -11.05 -1.66
CA ASP A 93 -37.43 -12.09 -1.04
C ASP A 93 -36.09 -12.26 -1.78
N CYS A 94 -35.50 -11.13 -2.19
CA CYS A 94 -34.25 -11.15 -2.93
C CYS A 94 -33.05 -11.33 -1.99
N HIS A 95 -32.33 -12.45 -2.13
CA HIS A 95 -31.11 -12.74 -1.37
C HIS A 95 -29.80 -12.56 -2.16
N CYS A 96 -29.83 -11.81 -3.26
CA CYS A 96 -28.62 -11.51 -4.02
C CYS A 96 -27.72 -10.53 -3.24
N ARG A 97 -26.41 -10.67 -3.37
CA ARG A 97 -25.42 -9.84 -2.64
C ARG A 97 -24.30 -9.37 -3.55
N TYR A 98 -23.65 -8.27 -3.17
CA TYR A 98 -22.41 -7.86 -3.81
C TYR A 98 -21.22 -8.61 -3.21
N SER A 99 -20.24 -8.92 -4.05
CA SER A 99 -18.90 -9.36 -3.63
C SER A 99 -17.87 -8.43 -4.22
N HIS A 100 -17.14 -7.73 -3.35
CA HIS A 100 -16.08 -6.81 -3.72
C HIS A 100 -14.76 -7.54 -3.91
N GLN A 101 -14.13 -7.30 -5.04
CA GLN A 101 -12.84 -7.84 -5.43
C GLN A 101 -11.83 -6.70 -5.43
N GLY A 102 -10.84 -6.77 -4.54
CA GLY A 102 -9.73 -5.81 -4.54
C GLY A 102 -8.82 -6.00 -5.75
N ASP A 103 -8.03 -4.97 -6.08
CA ASP A 103 -6.96 -5.14 -7.08
C ASP A 103 -5.95 -6.18 -6.58
N ARG A 104 -5.89 -7.33 -7.25
CA ARG A 104 -4.93 -8.42 -6.98
C ARG A 104 -3.47 -8.00 -7.14
N ARG A 105 -3.21 -6.82 -7.69
CA ARG A 105 -1.88 -6.21 -7.73
C ARG A 105 -1.67 -5.48 -6.41
N THR A 106 -1.45 -6.25 -5.35
CA THR A 106 -1.07 -5.72 -4.05
C THR A 106 0.21 -4.87 -4.20
N ASP A 107 0.38 -3.89 -3.29
CA ASP A 107 1.66 -3.18 -3.11
C ASP A 107 2.71 -4.05 -2.39
N GLU A 108 2.40 -5.33 -2.16
CA GLU A 108 3.42 -6.34 -1.92
C GLU A 108 4.42 -6.25 -3.09
N GLY A 109 5.70 -6.40 -2.77
CA GLY A 109 6.82 -6.04 -3.65
C GLY A 109 6.76 -6.68 -5.03
N ASP A 110 7.81 -6.48 -5.81
CA ASP A 110 7.92 -7.18 -7.08
C ASP A 110 7.73 -8.69 -6.85
N ARG A 111 6.64 -9.27 -7.39
CA ARG A 111 6.30 -10.68 -7.17
C ARG A 111 7.39 -11.63 -7.69
N ARG A 112 8.32 -11.13 -8.50
CA ARG A 112 9.52 -11.83 -8.98
C ARG A 112 10.60 -11.97 -7.90
N ALA A 113 10.61 -11.10 -6.89
CA ALA A 113 11.55 -11.16 -5.78
C ALA A 113 11.26 -12.35 -4.83
N HIS A 114 10.01 -12.85 -4.81
CA HIS A 114 9.59 -13.85 -3.83
C HIS A 114 10.00 -15.30 -4.15
N THR A 115 10.46 -15.61 -5.36
CA THR A 115 10.77 -17.00 -5.75
C THR A 115 12.22 -17.40 -5.53
N LEU A 116 13.20 -16.49 -5.64
CA LEU A 116 14.62 -16.79 -5.47
C LEU A 116 15.42 -15.54 -5.02
N GLU A 117 15.09 -14.95 -3.88
CA GLU A 117 16.03 -14.09 -3.13
C GLU A 117 17.12 -14.97 -2.47
N THR A 118 17.78 -15.82 -3.27
CA THR A 118 19.01 -16.47 -2.85
C THR A 118 20.14 -15.47 -3.09
N GLU A 119 21.05 -15.32 -2.13
CA GLU A 119 22.26 -14.47 -2.22
C GLU A 119 23.12 -14.70 -3.48
N LEU A 120 22.86 -15.80 -4.21
CA LEU A 120 23.49 -16.17 -5.48
C LEU A 120 22.88 -15.49 -6.72
N TYR A 121 21.64 -15.00 -6.63
CA TYR A 121 20.93 -14.42 -7.78
C TYR A 121 21.61 -13.15 -8.32
N PRO A 122 22.07 -12.19 -7.49
CA PRO A 122 22.82 -11.02 -7.96
C PRO A 122 24.17 -11.39 -8.59
N VAL A 123 24.76 -12.52 -8.20
CA VAL A 123 26.04 -13.01 -8.73
C VAL A 123 25.87 -13.65 -10.10
N ALA A 124 24.77 -14.38 -10.31
CA ALA A 124 24.50 -15.08 -11.57
C ALA A 124 23.88 -14.16 -12.65
N GLU A 125 22.95 -13.28 -12.28
CA GLU A 125 22.20 -12.45 -13.24
C GLU A 125 22.60 -10.95 -13.22
N GLY A 126 23.45 -10.55 -12.26
CA GLY A 126 23.83 -9.16 -12.06
C GLY A 126 22.84 -8.37 -11.21
N GLU A 127 23.22 -7.15 -10.83
CA GLU A 127 22.37 -6.25 -10.03
C GLU A 127 21.11 -5.87 -10.82
N ASP A 128 19.95 -5.88 -10.16
CA ASP A 128 18.69 -5.50 -10.79
C ASP A 128 18.73 -4.01 -11.19
N ARG A 129 18.89 -3.75 -12.49
CA ARG A 129 18.92 -2.39 -13.07
C ARG A 129 17.51 -1.83 -13.35
N ARG A 130 16.45 -2.55 -13.01
CA ARG A 130 15.08 -2.05 -13.15
C ARG A 130 14.85 -1.03 -12.04
N GLU A 131 14.53 0.20 -12.42
CA GLU A 131 14.08 1.19 -11.45
C GLU A 131 12.83 0.65 -10.74
N LEU A 132 12.88 0.58 -9.41
CA LEU A 132 11.76 0.15 -8.59
C LEU A 132 10.55 1.05 -8.90
N LYS A 133 9.51 0.42 -9.46
CA LYS A 133 8.26 1.02 -9.95
C LYS A 133 8.40 1.89 -11.20
N ARG A 134 8.69 1.27 -12.36
CA ARG A 134 8.01 1.73 -13.60
C ARG A 134 6.56 1.20 -13.54
N GLY A 135 5.61 2.12 -13.63
CA GLY A 135 4.29 2.00 -13.01
C GLY A 135 3.24 1.26 -13.83
N ARG A 136 1.97 1.53 -13.51
CA ARG A 136 0.77 0.81 -13.99
C ARG A 136 -0.11 1.68 -14.89
N ARG A 137 0.46 2.67 -15.59
CA ARG A 137 -0.25 3.54 -16.54
C ARG A 137 -0.05 3.06 -17.97
N SER A 138 -0.94 3.46 -18.88
CA SER A 138 -0.80 3.24 -20.33
C SER A 138 0.40 4.00 -20.94
N THR A 139 0.98 4.95 -20.21
CA THR A 139 2.09 5.81 -20.65
C THR A 139 3.33 5.69 -19.75
N ASP A 140 3.41 4.67 -18.88
CA ASP A 140 4.64 4.35 -18.14
C ASP A 140 5.65 3.59 -19.03
#